data_AF-A0A1F9W8E8-F1
#
_entry.id   AF-A0A1F9W8E8-F1
#
_cell.length_a   1.000
_cell.length_b   1.000
_cell.length_c   1.000
_cell.angle_alpha   90.00
_cell.angle_beta   90.00
_cell.angle_gamma   90.00
#
_symmetry.space_group_name_H-M   'P 1'
#
loop_
_entity.id
_entity.type
_entity.pdbx_description
1 polymer ?
#
loop_
_entity_poly.entity_id
_entity_poly.type
_entity_poly.pdbx_seq_one_letter_code
_entity_poly.pdbx_strand_id
1 'polypeptide(L)'
;MGEILKLEDIDTGNVLSYQGAEWTVSEKRVCEQSGSYLEVQWTLQGSPGGEAYLLETEEKGDAGATVAWVFTRQTLLESILFEKTPGQWANFKELDMPASAPASVKFVNQYFSFEGETSVQAEDDEGDMVPKLTWDYFSADRKRNLAIEIWKEPDRDYPEAYDGIVVDPSTFTILGKKARVFAGAAFVSGDEAKAGFGAVGIIGFIGITNGLPVDYFFSFGPAAGVLALMMLRRPPRHVIIFSAVVWAAVAALVWFNGFGLSFWYLTAVCSGLCLVLTRLLAALVTGREPGRYYQVALFGAFPALWVYSFLEYLVYAPGPRAFYQFAAAFILPLAATGLCVLAGFLSDSAGRESAGT
;
A
#
# COMPACT_ATOMS: atom_id res chain seq x y z
N MET A 1 -32.70 -16.65 -5.61
CA MET A 1 -32.66 -15.60 -6.65
C MET A 1 -31.82 -14.48 -6.09
N GLY A 2 -30.70 -14.15 -6.73
CA GLY A 2 -29.87 -13.02 -6.29
C GLY A 2 -30.60 -11.71 -6.56
N GLU A 3 -30.53 -10.79 -5.61
CA GLU A 3 -31.07 -9.44 -5.74
C GLU A 3 -30.37 -8.75 -6.92
N ILE A 4 -31.14 -8.20 -7.86
CA ILE A 4 -30.58 -7.44 -8.97
C ILE A 4 -30.16 -6.09 -8.39
N LEU A 5 -28.88 -5.95 -8.08
CA LEU A 5 -28.29 -4.67 -7.71
C LEU A 5 -28.45 -3.68 -8.87
N LYS A 6 -28.89 -2.46 -8.57
CA LYS A 6 -28.88 -1.36 -9.52
C LYS A 6 -27.58 -0.58 -9.41
N LEU A 7 -27.29 0.24 -10.43
CA LEU A 7 -26.06 1.05 -10.46
C LEU A 7 -26.04 2.11 -9.34
N GLU A 8 -27.19 2.74 -9.05
CA GLU A 8 -27.38 3.68 -7.92
C GLU A 8 -27.02 3.07 -6.54
N ASP A 9 -27.20 1.75 -6.40
CA ASP A 9 -27.01 1.00 -5.16
C ASP A 9 -25.57 0.46 -4.99
N ILE A 10 -24.66 0.73 -5.94
CA ILE A 10 -23.27 0.28 -5.78
C ILE A 10 -22.56 1.11 -4.71
N ASP A 11 -21.75 0.43 -3.91
CA ASP A 11 -20.95 0.99 -2.83
C ASP A 11 -19.48 0.61 -2.98
N THR A 12 -18.62 1.21 -2.15
CA THR A 12 -17.20 0.84 -2.06
C THR A 12 -17.01 -0.68 -1.91
N GLY A 13 -16.15 -1.23 -2.76
CA GLY A 13 -15.80 -2.66 -2.84
C GLY A 13 -16.66 -3.46 -3.83
N ASN A 14 -17.72 -2.88 -4.38
CA ASN A 14 -18.40 -3.46 -5.53
C ASN A 14 -17.47 -3.47 -6.76
N VAL A 15 -17.62 -4.50 -7.60
CA VAL A 15 -16.95 -4.60 -8.89
C VAL A 15 -18.00 -4.54 -9.98
N LEU A 16 -17.75 -3.70 -10.97
CA LEU A 16 -18.55 -3.58 -12.17
C LEU A 16 -17.71 -3.95 -13.39
N SER A 17 -18.36 -4.42 -14.45
CA SER A 17 -17.77 -4.59 -15.77
C SER A 17 -18.37 -3.58 -16.74
N TYR A 18 -17.50 -2.87 -17.45
CA TYR A 18 -17.87 -1.90 -18.48
C TYR A 18 -16.87 -1.99 -19.63
N GLN A 19 -17.38 -2.12 -20.86
CA GLN A 19 -16.58 -2.29 -22.09
C GLN A 19 -15.50 -3.41 -21.98
N GLY A 20 -15.80 -4.50 -21.28
CA GLY A 20 -14.88 -5.63 -21.11
C GLY A 20 -13.76 -5.42 -20.08
N ALA A 21 -13.73 -4.28 -19.38
CA ALA A 21 -12.84 -4.03 -18.26
C ALA A 21 -13.59 -4.17 -16.93
N GLU A 22 -12.91 -4.69 -15.90
CA GLU A 22 -13.42 -4.71 -14.52
C GLU A 22 -12.94 -3.48 -13.76
N TRP A 23 -13.86 -2.85 -13.05
CA TRP A 23 -13.60 -1.68 -12.22
C TRP A 23 -14.08 -1.95 -10.80
N THR A 24 -13.23 -1.65 -9.83
CA THR A 24 -13.59 -1.74 -8.41
C THR A 24 -13.94 -0.34 -7.92
N VAL A 25 -15.10 -0.19 -7.28
CA VAL A 25 -15.51 1.06 -6.62
C VAL A 25 -14.62 1.26 -5.40
N SER A 26 -13.73 2.26 -5.43
CA SER A 26 -12.88 2.63 -4.29
C SER A 26 -13.59 3.60 -3.36
N GLU A 27 -14.35 4.54 -3.90
CA GLU A 27 -15.05 5.58 -3.16
C GLU A 27 -16.41 5.88 -3.79
N LYS A 28 -17.37 6.32 -2.96
CA LYS A 28 -18.64 6.91 -3.36
C LYS A 28 -18.83 8.19 -2.55
N ARG A 29 -19.03 9.31 -3.21
CA ARG A 29 -19.19 10.63 -2.58
C ARG A 29 -20.38 11.35 -3.20
N VAL A 30 -21.08 12.14 -2.39
CA VAL A 30 -22.03 13.14 -2.89
C VAL A 30 -21.25 14.44 -3.05
N CYS A 31 -21.04 14.89 -4.29
CA CYS A 31 -20.19 16.03 -4.61
C CYS A 31 -20.96 17.35 -4.42
N GLU A 32 -22.20 17.39 -4.90
CA GLU A 32 -23.05 18.56 -4.77
C GLU A 32 -24.48 18.13 -4.48
N GLN A 33 -25.15 18.88 -3.60
CA GLN A 33 -26.55 18.68 -3.30
C GLN A 33 -27.22 20.03 -3.05
N SER A 34 -28.14 20.39 -3.93
CA SER A 34 -29.05 21.52 -3.80
C SER A 34 -30.50 21.05 -3.92
N GLY A 35 -31.46 21.96 -3.72
CA GLY A 35 -32.88 21.62 -3.86
C GLY A 35 -33.26 21.10 -5.25
N SER A 36 -32.52 21.52 -6.29
CA SER A 36 -32.77 21.21 -7.69
C SER A 36 -31.69 20.38 -8.37
N TYR A 37 -30.57 20.10 -7.71
CA TYR A 37 -29.43 19.40 -8.30
C TYR A 37 -28.81 18.42 -7.30
N LEU A 38 -28.47 17.22 -7.77
CA LEU A 38 -27.72 16.23 -7.00
C LEU A 38 -26.64 15.63 -7.91
N GLU A 39 -25.41 15.58 -7.41
CA GLU A 39 -24.31 14.90 -8.07
C GLU A 39 -23.69 13.86 -7.13
N VAL A 40 -23.66 12.62 -7.60
CA VAL A 40 -23.01 11.50 -6.93
C VAL A 40 -21.87 10.99 -7.79
N GLN A 41 -20.69 10.86 -7.20
CA GLN A 41 -19.49 10.37 -7.87
C GLN A 41 -19.06 9.04 -7.26
N TRP A 42 -18.72 8.10 -8.12
CA TRP A 42 -18.02 6.86 -7.78
C TRP A 42 -16.63 6.89 -8.38
N THR A 43 -15.62 6.73 -7.53
CA THR A 43 -14.24 6.54 -7.98
C THR A 43 -14.01 5.07 -8.27
N LEU A 44 -13.48 4.79 -9.45
CA LEU A 44 -13.33 3.45 -10.03
C LEU A 44 -11.86 3.16 -10.30
N GLN A 45 -11.38 2.02 -9.78
CA GLN A 45 -10.01 1.55 -9.96
C GLN A 45 -10.01 0.31 -10.87
N GLY A 46 -9.31 0.37 -12.01
CA GLY A 46 -9.27 -0.71 -13.00
C GLY A 46 -7.85 -1.05 -13.47
N SER A 47 -7.57 -2.33 -13.72
CA SER A 47 -6.33 -2.79 -14.38
C SER A 47 -6.67 -3.28 -15.79
N PRO A 48 -5.96 -2.84 -16.85
CA PRO A 48 -4.75 -2.00 -16.87
C PRO A 48 -5.04 -0.48 -16.98
N GLY A 49 -6.28 -0.06 -16.76
CA GLY A 49 -6.82 1.22 -17.25
C GLY A 49 -6.75 2.45 -16.35
N GLY A 50 -6.11 2.37 -15.17
CA GLY A 50 -5.96 3.51 -14.26
C GLY A 50 -7.23 3.82 -13.47
N GLU A 51 -7.35 5.08 -13.05
CA GLU A 51 -8.51 5.61 -12.33
C GLU A 51 -9.55 6.15 -13.31
N ALA A 52 -10.82 5.99 -12.96
CA ALA A 52 -11.95 6.54 -13.69
C ALA A 52 -13.00 7.01 -12.69
N TYR A 53 -13.91 7.88 -13.13
CA TYR A 53 -15.04 8.32 -12.33
C TYR A 53 -16.33 8.00 -13.06
N LEU A 54 -17.32 7.56 -12.30
CA LEU A 54 -18.69 7.44 -12.76
C LEU A 54 -19.49 8.50 -12.01
N LEU A 55 -20.15 9.38 -12.73
CA LEU A 55 -20.96 10.46 -12.18
C LEU A 55 -22.42 10.20 -12.51
N GLU A 56 -23.28 10.41 -11.52
CA GLU A 56 -24.73 10.52 -11.67
C GLU A 56 -25.12 11.95 -11.33
N THR A 57 -25.73 12.65 -12.28
CA THR A 57 -26.27 14.00 -12.09
C THR A 57 -27.78 13.94 -12.22
N GLU A 58 -28.51 14.35 -11.18
CA GLU A 58 -29.96 14.52 -11.19
C GLU A 58 -30.29 16.02 -11.13
N GLU A 59 -30.97 16.52 -12.15
CA GLU A 59 -31.47 17.90 -12.20
C GLU A 59 -33.01 17.92 -12.20
N LYS A 60 -33.61 18.64 -11.26
CA LYS A 60 -35.07 18.81 -11.15
C LYS A 60 -35.51 20.05 -11.92
N GLY A 61 -36.13 19.82 -13.07
CA GLY A 61 -36.82 20.85 -13.84
C GLY A 61 -38.33 20.80 -13.68
N ASP A 62 -39.02 21.74 -14.34
CA ASP A 62 -40.49 21.82 -14.35
C ASP A 62 -41.16 20.56 -14.94
N ALA A 63 -40.45 19.82 -15.79
CA ALA A 63 -40.91 18.59 -16.42
C ALA A 63 -40.60 17.31 -15.61
N GLY A 64 -39.95 17.43 -14.45
CA GLY A 64 -39.48 16.32 -13.62
C GLY A 64 -37.97 16.27 -13.47
N ALA A 65 -37.48 15.23 -12.80
CA ALA A 65 -36.06 14.98 -12.62
C ALA A 65 -35.45 14.34 -13.89
N THR A 66 -34.36 14.92 -14.37
CA THR A 66 -33.54 14.36 -15.45
C THR A 66 -32.28 13.76 -14.83
N VAL A 67 -32.03 12.48 -15.08
CA VAL A 67 -30.84 11.77 -14.60
C VAL A 67 -29.91 11.50 -15.77
N ALA A 68 -28.65 11.92 -15.65
CA ALA A 68 -27.60 11.61 -16.60
C ALA A 68 -26.45 10.87 -15.91
N TRP A 69 -25.88 9.90 -16.61
CA TRP A 69 -24.73 9.14 -16.16
C TRP A 69 -23.54 9.41 -17.08
N VAL A 70 -22.40 9.76 -16.49
CA VAL A 70 -21.18 10.08 -17.23
C VAL A 70 -20.05 9.21 -16.70
N PHE A 71 -19.43 8.43 -17.57
CA PHE A 71 -18.19 7.72 -17.27
C PHE A 71 -17.02 8.55 -17.80
N THR A 72 -16.16 9.02 -16.91
CA THR A 72 -15.06 9.93 -17.26
C THR A 72 -13.70 9.40 -16.83
N ARG A 73 -12.67 9.80 -17.56
CA ARG A 73 -11.26 9.50 -17.26
C ARG A 73 -10.42 10.74 -17.45
N GLN A 74 -9.38 10.87 -16.64
CA GLN A 74 -8.40 11.92 -16.82
C GLN A 74 -7.73 11.79 -18.20
N THR A 75 -7.57 12.91 -18.87
CA THR A 75 -6.87 13.04 -20.15
C THR A 75 -5.79 14.11 -20.05
N LEU A 76 -4.85 14.09 -21.00
CA LEU A 76 -3.78 15.08 -21.04
C LEU A 76 -4.33 16.43 -21.48
N LEU A 77 -4.19 17.46 -20.65
CA LEU A 77 -4.63 18.82 -20.97
C LEU A 77 -4.03 19.34 -22.30
N GLU A 78 -2.77 19.01 -22.58
CA GLU A 78 -2.05 19.40 -23.81
C GLU A 78 -2.66 18.82 -25.10
N SER A 79 -3.51 17.80 -24.99
CA SER A 79 -4.22 17.21 -26.13
C SER A 79 -5.48 17.98 -26.53
N ILE A 80 -5.89 18.95 -25.71
CA ILE A 80 -7.03 19.82 -25.94
C ILE A 80 -6.54 21.10 -26.60
N LEU A 81 -7.19 21.44 -27.71
CA LEU A 81 -6.93 22.65 -28.47
C LEU A 81 -8.03 23.67 -28.22
N PHE A 82 -7.68 24.94 -28.15
CA PHE A 82 -8.62 26.06 -28.15
C PHE A 82 -8.18 27.13 -29.16
N GLU A 83 -9.11 27.98 -29.60
CA GLU A 83 -8.78 29.10 -30.48
C GLU A 83 -8.27 30.28 -29.65
N LYS A 84 -6.97 30.56 -29.72
CA LYS A 84 -6.39 31.76 -29.07
C LYS A 84 -6.78 33.04 -29.82
N THR A 85 -6.85 32.93 -31.15
CA THR A 85 -7.42 33.93 -32.05
C THR A 85 -8.23 33.19 -33.12
N PRO A 86 -9.21 33.85 -33.78
CA PRO A 86 -10.08 33.19 -34.75
C PRO A 86 -9.28 32.44 -35.82
N GLY A 87 -9.51 31.13 -35.93
CA GLY A 87 -8.83 30.25 -36.89
C GLY A 87 -7.40 29.82 -36.50
N GLN A 88 -6.88 30.20 -35.33
CA GLN A 88 -5.60 29.73 -34.81
C GLN A 88 -5.80 28.86 -33.55
N TRP A 89 -5.64 27.56 -33.74
CA TRP A 89 -5.71 26.58 -32.66
C TRP A 89 -4.38 26.48 -31.91
N ALA A 90 -4.45 26.43 -30.58
CA ALA A 90 -3.32 26.22 -29.69
C ALA A 90 -3.69 25.21 -28.60
N ASN A 91 -2.70 24.46 -28.13
CA ASN A 91 -2.89 23.54 -26.99
C ASN A 91 -3.07 24.35 -25.71
N PHE A 92 -3.85 23.84 -24.77
CA PHE A 92 -3.77 24.30 -23.39
C PHE A 92 -2.38 24.01 -22.82
N LYS A 93 -1.86 24.97 -22.05
CA LYS A 93 -0.65 24.82 -21.24
C LYS A 93 -0.95 25.40 -19.87
N GLU A 94 -0.48 24.72 -18.84
CA GLU A 94 -0.69 25.07 -17.43
C GLU A 94 -0.40 26.55 -17.14
N LEU A 95 0.76 27.05 -17.60
CA LEU A 95 1.18 28.45 -17.38
C LEU A 95 0.53 29.48 -18.31
N ASP A 96 -0.11 29.04 -19.40
CA ASP A 96 -0.67 29.93 -20.43
C ASP A 96 -2.20 29.78 -20.55
N MET A 97 -2.85 29.27 -19.49
CA MET A 97 -4.28 29.00 -19.50
C MET A 97 -5.08 30.30 -19.71
N PRO A 98 -6.13 30.28 -20.56
CA PRO A 98 -7.03 31.42 -20.72
C PRO A 98 -7.64 31.88 -19.38
N ALA A 99 -7.87 33.18 -19.22
CA ALA A 99 -8.52 33.72 -18.03
C ALA A 99 -10.02 33.35 -17.92
N SER A 100 -10.62 32.87 -19.00
CA SER A 100 -12.02 32.46 -19.11
C SER A 100 -12.16 31.30 -20.08
N ALA A 101 -13.18 30.47 -19.89
CA ALA A 101 -13.49 29.35 -20.77
C ALA A 101 -13.60 29.80 -22.24
N PRO A 102 -12.80 29.22 -23.17
CA PRO A 102 -13.03 29.40 -24.59
C PRO A 102 -14.43 28.94 -25.01
N ALA A 103 -15.05 29.58 -25.99
CA ALA A 103 -16.40 29.19 -26.44
C ALA A 103 -16.45 27.77 -27.05
N SER A 104 -15.33 27.31 -27.60
CA SER A 104 -15.20 25.98 -28.19
C SER A 104 -13.79 25.45 -28.06
N VAL A 105 -13.68 24.14 -27.88
CA VAL A 105 -12.41 23.41 -27.83
C VAL A 105 -12.45 22.22 -28.79
N LYS A 106 -11.28 21.68 -29.12
CA LYS A 106 -11.13 20.49 -29.95
C LYS A 106 -10.29 19.46 -29.23
N PHE A 107 -10.80 18.23 -29.17
CA PHE A 107 -10.13 17.09 -28.53
C PHE A 107 -10.40 15.83 -29.36
N VAL A 108 -9.36 15.05 -29.66
CA VAL A 108 -9.43 13.82 -30.49
C VAL A 108 -10.24 14.02 -31.79
N ASN A 109 -9.92 15.08 -32.53
CA ASN A 109 -10.59 15.47 -33.78
C ASN A 109 -12.10 15.80 -33.68
N GLN A 110 -12.64 15.95 -32.48
CA GLN A 110 -14.02 16.33 -32.23
C GLN A 110 -14.09 17.72 -31.61
N TYR A 111 -15.10 18.49 -32.00
CA TYR A 111 -15.38 19.81 -31.43
C TYR A 111 -16.34 19.68 -30.25
N PHE A 112 -16.07 20.48 -29.22
CA PHE A 112 -16.91 20.61 -28.05
C PHE A 112 -17.24 22.09 -27.84
N SER A 113 -18.48 22.35 -27.42
CA SER A 113 -19.00 23.70 -27.14
C SER A 113 -19.10 23.89 -25.64
N PHE A 114 -18.70 25.07 -25.18
CA PHE A 114 -18.82 25.45 -23.77
C PHE A 114 -20.30 25.53 -23.38
N GLU A 115 -20.66 24.88 -22.28
CA GLU A 115 -22.04 24.83 -21.78
C GLU A 115 -22.19 25.51 -20.42
N GLY A 116 -21.16 25.44 -19.57
CA GLY A 116 -21.25 25.99 -18.23
C GLY A 116 -19.93 26.02 -17.48
N GLU A 117 -19.91 26.85 -16.44
CA GLU A 117 -18.85 26.95 -15.46
C GLU A 117 -19.44 26.76 -14.07
N THR A 118 -18.83 25.92 -13.26
CA THR A 118 -19.17 25.73 -11.85
C THR A 118 -17.96 26.08 -10.98
N SER A 119 -18.23 26.64 -9.79
CA SER A 119 -17.18 26.98 -8.83
C SER A 119 -17.58 26.49 -7.44
N VAL A 120 -16.76 25.60 -6.90
CA VAL A 120 -17.01 24.94 -5.61
C VAL A 120 -15.76 25.01 -4.74
N GLN A 121 -15.91 24.72 -3.46
CA GLN A 121 -14.78 24.46 -2.56
C GLN A 121 -14.56 22.95 -2.52
N ALA A 122 -13.33 22.50 -2.77
CA ALA A 122 -12.95 21.09 -2.75
C ALA A 122 -11.67 20.89 -1.95
N GLU A 123 -11.52 19.72 -1.35
CA GLU A 123 -10.32 19.32 -0.62
C GLU A 123 -9.24 18.91 -1.63
N ASP A 124 -8.05 19.51 -1.53
CA ASP A 124 -6.87 19.16 -2.34
C ASP A 124 -6.11 17.94 -1.76
N ASP A 125 -4.97 17.60 -2.37
CA ASP A 125 -4.12 16.48 -1.94
C ASP A 125 -3.49 16.67 -0.55
N GLU A 126 -3.39 17.92 -0.05
CA GLU A 126 -2.87 18.25 1.28
C GLU A 126 -3.97 18.27 2.35
N GLY A 127 -5.23 18.15 1.93
CA GLY A 127 -6.40 18.20 2.81
C GLY A 127 -6.96 19.61 3.03
N ASP A 128 -6.48 20.59 2.27
CA ASP A 128 -6.91 21.98 2.36
C ASP A 128 -8.10 22.24 1.42
N MET A 129 -9.05 23.06 1.88
CA MET A 129 -10.19 23.45 1.06
C MET A 129 -9.79 24.59 0.12
N VAL A 130 -9.72 24.29 -1.18
CA VAL A 130 -9.37 25.25 -2.23
C VAL A 130 -10.54 25.48 -3.19
N PRO A 131 -10.64 26.66 -3.82
CA PRO A 131 -11.58 26.87 -4.91
C PRO A 131 -11.24 25.96 -6.10
N LYS A 132 -12.23 25.22 -6.59
CA LYS A 132 -12.16 24.46 -7.83
C LYS A 132 -13.15 25.04 -8.84
N LEU A 133 -12.64 25.41 -10.01
CA LEU A 133 -13.44 25.88 -11.14
C LEU A 133 -13.53 24.75 -12.17
N THR A 134 -14.72 24.41 -12.64
CA THR A 134 -14.89 23.40 -13.70
C THR A 134 -15.52 24.05 -14.91
N TRP A 135 -14.91 23.85 -16.08
CA TRP A 135 -15.46 24.23 -17.38
C TRP A 135 -16.00 23.00 -18.09
N ASP A 136 -17.29 22.98 -18.34
CA ASP A 136 -17.97 21.88 -19.00
C ASP A 136 -18.20 22.15 -20.49
N TYR A 137 -17.72 21.22 -21.30
CA TYR A 137 -17.91 21.24 -22.74
C TYR A 137 -18.62 19.97 -23.20
N PHE A 138 -19.54 20.10 -24.14
CA PHE A 138 -20.24 18.95 -24.72
C PHE A 138 -20.03 18.86 -26.22
N SER A 139 -20.00 17.63 -26.72
CA SER A 139 -20.11 17.37 -28.15
C SER A 139 -21.49 17.77 -28.66
N ALA A 140 -21.60 18.07 -29.96
CA ALA A 140 -22.88 18.48 -30.58
C ALA A 140 -24.01 17.46 -30.41
N ASP A 141 -23.70 16.17 -30.27
CA ASP A 141 -24.67 15.09 -30.01
C ASP A 141 -24.91 14.82 -28.52
N ARG A 142 -24.25 15.58 -27.63
CA ARG A 142 -24.25 15.45 -26.17
C ARG A 142 -23.92 14.05 -25.66
N LYS A 143 -23.21 13.23 -26.44
CA LYS A 143 -22.76 11.89 -26.01
C LYS A 143 -21.39 11.90 -25.33
N ARG A 144 -20.65 12.99 -25.46
CA ARG A 144 -19.36 13.19 -24.79
C ARG A 144 -19.34 14.51 -24.07
N ASN A 145 -18.70 14.50 -22.92
CA ASN A 145 -18.38 15.65 -22.10
C ASN A 145 -16.85 15.77 -22.04
N LEU A 146 -16.36 16.99 -22.03
CA LEU A 146 -14.97 17.29 -21.73
C LEU A 146 -15.00 18.33 -20.62
N ALA A 147 -14.54 17.95 -19.44
CA ALA A 147 -14.44 18.85 -18.29
C ALA A 147 -12.98 19.29 -18.13
N ILE A 148 -12.78 20.58 -17.86
CA ILE A 148 -11.48 21.13 -17.47
C ILE A 148 -11.65 21.69 -16.06
N GLU A 149 -11.05 21.02 -15.09
CA GLU A 149 -11.03 21.46 -13.70
C GLU A 149 -9.79 22.32 -13.47
N ILE A 150 -9.91 23.38 -12.68
CA ILE A 150 -8.84 24.32 -12.37
C ILE A 150 -8.85 24.52 -10.86
N TRP A 151 -7.91 23.88 -10.19
CA TRP A 151 -7.70 23.96 -8.75
C TRP A 151 -6.90 25.23 -8.44
N LYS A 152 -7.47 26.11 -7.61
CA LYS A 152 -6.91 27.42 -7.25
C LYS A 152 -6.10 27.31 -5.95
N GLU A 153 -4.91 26.74 -6.05
CA GLU A 153 -4.00 26.59 -4.92
C GLU A 153 -3.22 27.89 -4.62
N PRO A 154 -2.60 28.03 -3.43
CA PRO A 154 -1.95 29.26 -3.02
C PRO A 154 -0.75 29.68 -3.88
N ASP A 155 -0.04 28.72 -4.49
CA ASP A 155 1.16 28.98 -5.28
C ASP A 155 0.85 29.16 -6.76
N ARG A 156 -0.11 28.41 -7.32
CA ARG A 156 -0.55 28.50 -8.72
C ARG A 156 -1.86 27.76 -8.98
N ASP A 157 -2.37 27.92 -10.20
CA ASP A 157 -3.51 27.17 -10.70
C ASP A 157 -3.06 25.80 -11.26
N TYR A 158 -3.77 24.73 -10.87
CA TYR A 158 -3.52 23.38 -11.35
C TYR A 158 -4.70 22.89 -12.21
N PRO A 159 -4.58 22.93 -13.54
CA PRO A 159 -5.60 22.42 -14.44
C PRO A 159 -5.51 20.91 -14.62
N GLU A 160 -6.66 20.29 -14.64
CA GLU A 160 -6.85 18.89 -14.99
C GLU A 160 -7.94 18.78 -16.05
N ALA A 161 -7.84 17.77 -16.91
CA ALA A 161 -8.82 17.54 -17.96
C ALA A 161 -9.39 16.13 -17.89
N TYR A 162 -10.67 16.01 -18.18
CA TYR A 162 -11.43 14.77 -18.06
C TYR A 162 -12.28 14.53 -19.30
N ASP A 163 -12.09 13.37 -19.93
CA ASP A 163 -12.87 12.90 -21.08
C ASP A 163 -14.03 12.01 -20.62
N GLY A 164 -15.24 12.57 -20.67
CA GLY A 164 -16.49 11.94 -20.28
C GLY A 164 -17.26 11.36 -21.46
N ILE A 165 -17.86 10.20 -21.24
CA ILE A 165 -18.84 9.57 -22.14
C ILE A 165 -20.16 9.47 -21.38
N VAL A 166 -21.24 9.94 -22.01
CA VAL A 166 -22.59 9.73 -21.47
C VAL A 166 -22.96 8.26 -21.68
N VAL A 167 -23.30 7.58 -20.59
CA VAL A 167 -23.51 6.13 -20.57
C VAL A 167 -24.92 5.80 -20.10
N ASP A 168 -25.44 4.67 -20.57
CA ASP A 168 -26.67 4.09 -20.05
C ASP A 168 -26.31 3.14 -18.90
N PRO A 169 -26.92 3.25 -17.70
CA PRO A 169 -26.66 2.36 -16.58
C PRO A 169 -26.78 0.87 -16.91
N SER A 170 -27.65 0.50 -17.85
CA SER A 170 -27.85 -0.88 -18.29
C SER A 170 -26.65 -1.48 -19.04
N THR A 171 -25.68 -0.65 -19.46
CA THR A 171 -24.42 -1.12 -20.09
C THR A 171 -23.41 -1.64 -19.08
N PHE A 172 -23.66 -1.43 -17.78
CA PHE A 172 -22.82 -1.93 -16.70
C PHE A 172 -23.30 -3.30 -16.23
N THR A 173 -22.37 -4.21 -16.00
CA THR A 173 -22.65 -5.49 -15.33
C THR A 173 -22.08 -5.47 -13.93
N ILE A 174 -22.92 -5.55 -12.91
CA ILE A 174 -22.47 -5.60 -11.51
C ILE A 174 -22.07 -7.03 -11.18
N LEU A 175 -20.78 -7.24 -10.92
CA LEU A 175 -20.19 -8.54 -10.59
C LEU A 175 -20.31 -8.88 -9.09
N GLY A 176 -20.88 -7.97 -8.30
CA GLY A 176 -21.03 -8.08 -6.85
C GLY A 176 -19.86 -7.44 -6.10
N LYS A 177 -19.80 -7.65 -4.78
CA LYS A 177 -18.64 -7.25 -4.00
C LYS A 177 -17.54 -8.29 -4.20
N LYS A 178 -16.38 -7.88 -4.72
CA LYS A 178 -15.18 -8.70 -4.48
C LYS A 178 -15.06 -8.73 -2.97
N ALA A 179 -14.97 -9.91 -2.37
CA ALA A 179 -14.58 -9.98 -0.97
C ALA A 179 -13.35 -9.10 -0.84
N ARG A 180 -13.46 -7.99 -0.07
CA ARG A 180 -12.34 -7.08 0.14
C ARG A 180 -11.16 -7.98 0.51
N VAL A 181 -10.22 -8.14 -0.41
CA VAL A 181 -8.84 -8.32 0.00
C VAL A 181 -8.56 -6.98 0.62
N PHE A 182 -8.81 -6.90 1.93
CA PHE A 182 -8.70 -5.68 2.70
C PHE A 182 -7.30 -5.12 2.46
N ALA A 183 -7.20 -4.07 1.66
CA ALA A 183 -6.03 -3.22 1.59
C ALA A 183 -5.96 -2.25 2.80
N GLY A 184 -6.74 -2.47 3.87
CA GLY A 184 -6.82 -1.53 5.01
C GLY A 184 -7.32 -2.07 6.35
N ALA A 185 -7.61 -3.37 6.46
CA ALA A 185 -7.76 -4.07 7.73
C ALA A 185 -7.35 -5.50 7.47
N ALA A 186 -6.05 -5.68 7.32
CA ALA A 186 -5.44 -6.98 7.14
C ALA A 186 -5.97 -7.91 8.23
N PHE A 187 -6.83 -8.85 7.84
CA PHE A 187 -6.83 -10.15 8.47
C PHE A 187 -5.46 -10.71 8.14
N VAL A 188 -4.54 -10.36 9.04
CA VAL A 188 -3.11 -10.51 8.96
C VAL A 188 -2.77 -11.70 8.09
N SER A 189 -2.48 -11.45 6.81
CA SER A 189 -1.94 -12.49 5.96
C SER A 189 -0.68 -12.98 6.67
N GLY A 190 -0.31 -14.25 6.44
CA GLY A 190 0.90 -14.80 7.06
C GLY A 190 2.12 -13.88 6.89
N ASP A 191 2.16 -13.06 5.83
CA ASP A 191 3.23 -12.11 5.55
C ASP A 191 3.13 -10.77 6.30
N GLU A 192 1.91 -10.26 6.55
CA GLU A 192 1.71 -9.06 7.39
C GLU A 192 1.87 -9.39 8.89
N ALA A 193 1.60 -10.63 9.30
CA ALA A 193 1.92 -11.12 10.65
C ALA A 193 3.44 -11.14 10.82
N LYS A 194 4.14 -11.68 9.82
CA LYS A 194 5.61 -11.68 9.78
C LYS A 194 6.16 -10.25 9.80
N ALA A 195 5.54 -9.31 9.10
CA ALA A 195 5.94 -7.90 9.10
C ALA A 195 5.63 -7.20 10.43
N GLY A 196 4.46 -7.44 11.04
CA GLY A 196 4.07 -6.87 12.33
C GLY A 196 4.90 -7.42 13.49
N PHE A 197 5.14 -8.73 13.52
CA PHE A 197 6.05 -9.35 14.50
C PHE A 197 7.52 -8.94 14.26
N GLY A 198 7.94 -8.84 13.00
CA GLY A 198 9.24 -8.28 12.60
C GLY A 198 9.42 -6.84 13.09
N ALA A 199 8.41 -5.99 12.87
CA ALA A 199 8.39 -4.60 13.30
C ALA A 199 8.38 -4.47 14.83
N VAL A 200 7.58 -5.26 15.55
CA VAL A 200 7.60 -5.27 17.02
C VAL A 200 8.95 -5.73 17.57
N GLY A 201 9.58 -6.73 16.94
CA GLY A 201 10.93 -7.16 17.28
C GLY A 201 12.00 -6.09 17.03
N ILE A 202 11.91 -5.38 15.89
CA ILE A 202 12.81 -4.29 15.53
C ILE A 202 12.59 -3.07 16.43
N ILE A 203 11.34 -2.69 16.72
CA ILE A 203 10.98 -1.58 17.61
C ILE A 203 11.42 -1.90 19.04
N GLY A 204 11.23 -3.14 19.51
CA GLY A 204 11.70 -3.57 20.82
C GLY A 204 13.22 -3.57 20.92
N PHE A 205 13.90 -4.04 19.88
CA PHE A 205 15.36 -3.97 19.78
C PHE A 205 15.84 -2.52 19.81
N ILE A 206 15.32 -1.64 18.95
CA ILE A 206 15.64 -0.20 18.93
C ILE A 206 15.39 0.44 20.30
N GLY A 207 14.26 0.12 20.95
CA GLY A 207 13.94 0.59 22.29
C GLY A 207 14.98 0.22 23.34
N ILE A 208 15.39 -1.05 23.39
CA ILE A 208 16.44 -1.55 24.28
C ILE A 208 17.77 -0.84 23.99
N THR A 209 18.11 -0.65 22.71
CA THR A 209 19.36 0.01 22.31
C THR A 209 19.40 1.50 22.67
N ASN A 210 18.24 2.13 22.89
CA ASN A 210 18.11 3.54 23.30
C ASN A 210 17.84 3.70 24.81
N GLY A 211 18.04 2.66 25.63
CA GLY A 211 17.97 2.76 27.08
C GLY A 211 16.58 2.62 27.70
N LEU A 212 15.58 2.11 26.96
CA LEU A 212 14.32 1.72 27.59
C LEU A 212 14.54 0.54 28.55
N PRO A 213 13.92 0.55 29.75
CA PRO A 213 14.04 -0.54 30.71
C PRO A 213 13.53 -1.84 30.10
N VAL A 214 14.37 -2.87 30.09
CA VAL A 214 14.03 -4.20 29.54
C VAL A 214 12.78 -4.78 30.22
N ASP A 215 12.54 -4.41 31.48
CA ASP A 215 11.40 -4.78 32.31
C ASP A 215 10.04 -4.43 31.67
N TYR A 216 9.98 -3.36 30.86
CA TYR A 216 8.76 -2.92 30.17
C TYR A 216 8.37 -3.83 29.00
N PHE A 217 9.34 -4.54 28.41
CA PHE A 217 9.09 -5.53 27.37
C PHE A 217 8.78 -6.91 27.96
N PHE A 218 9.35 -7.25 29.12
CA PHE A 218 9.00 -8.48 29.85
C PHE A 218 7.55 -8.50 30.35
N SER A 219 6.92 -7.34 30.57
CA SER A 219 5.51 -7.28 30.98
C SER A 219 4.53 -7.53 29.82
N PHE A 220 4.90 -7.15 28.59
CA PHE A 220 4.07 -7.35 27.39
C PHE A 220 4.38 -8.62 26.61
N GLY A 221 5.63 -9.10 26.63
CA GLY A 221 6.09 -10.24 25.80
C GLY A 221 5.37 -11.56 26.08
N PRO A 222 5.23 -12.00 27.34
CA PRO A 222 4.48 -13.20 27.69
C PRO A 222 2.99 -13.05 27.38
N ALA A 223 2.40 -11.88 27.62
CA ALA A 223 0.98 -11.62 27.33
C ALA A 223 0.70 -11.65 25.82
N ALA A 224 1.53 -10.99 25.00
CA ALA A 224 1.42 -10.99 23.54
C ALA A 224 1.73 -12.38 22.94
N GLY A 225 2.72 -13.09 23.50
CA GLY A 225 3.06 -14.46 23.10
C GLY A 225 1.95 -15.45 23.42
N VAL A 226 1.34 -15.33 24.61
CA VAL A 226 0.16 -16.13 25.01
C VAL A 226 -1.06 -15.75 24.18
N LEU A 227 -1.32 -14.46 23.92
CA LEU A 227 -2.42 -14.02 23.05
C LEU A 227 -2.27 -14.58 21.63
N ALA A 228 -1.07 -14.53 21.06
CA ALA A 228 -0.75 -15.09 19.75
C ALA A 228 -0.87 -16.62 19.71
N LEU A 229 -0.45 -17.32 20.78
CA LEU A 229 -0.62 -18.76 20.94
C LEU A 229 -2.09 -19.16 21.13
N MET A 230 -2.87 -18.37 21.86
CA MET A 230 -4.29 -18.62 22.15
C MET A 230 -5.19 -18.33 20.93
N MET A 231 -4.84 -17.34 20.11
CA MET A 231 -5.57 -17.02 18.88
C MET A 231 -5.34 -18.05 17.75
N LEU A 232 -4.32 -18.91 17.85
CA LEU A 232 -3.98 -19.87 16.82
C LEU A 232 -4.10 -21.32 17.35
N ARG A 233 -5.24 -21.98 17.09
CA ARG A 233 -5.46 -23.41 17.40
C ARG A 233 -4.40 -24.36 16.82
N ARG A 234 -3.63 -23.89 15.81
CA ARG A 234 -2.39 -24.47 15.28
C ARG A 234 -1.51 -23.32 14.81
N PRO A 235 -0.54 -22.83 15.60
CA PRO A 235 0.30 -21.72 15.16
C PRO A 235 1.07 -22.16 13.91
N PRO A 236 1.02 -21.35 12.86
CA PRO A 236 1.68 -21.71 11.63
C PRO A 236 3.19 -21.68 11.85
N ARG A 237 3.89 -22.58 11.18
CA ARG A 237 5.29 -22.96 11.47
C ARG A 237 6.27 -21.78 11.48
N HIS A 238 5.98 -20.72 10.74
CA HIS A 238 6.79 -19.50 10.72
C HIS A 238 6.71 -18.67 12.01
N VAL A 239 5.61 -18.72 12.75
CA VAL A 239 5.48 -18.05 14.06
C VAL A 239 6.43 -18.69 15.07
N ILE A 240 6.51 -20.03 15.08
CA ILE A 240 7.45 -20.78 15.94
C ILE A 240 8.89 -20.38 15.63
N ILE A 241 9.23 -20.32 14.34
CA ILE A 241 10.56 -19.92 13.86
C ILE A 241 10.89 -18.48 14.27
N PHE A 242 9.96 -17.55 14.05
CA PHE A 242 10.17 -16.15 14.37
C PHE A 242 10.31 -15.91 15.88
N SER A 243 9.46 -16.54 16.69
CA SER A 243 9.57 -16.47 18.15
C SER A 243 10.92 -17.03 18.64
N ALA A 244 11.39 -18.15 18.08
CA ALA A 244 12.70 -18.70 18.43
C ALA A 244 13.84 -17.71 18.15
N VAL A 245 13.78 -17.01 17.01
CA VAL A 245 14.75 -15.99 16.61
C VAL A 245 14.77 -14.80 17.57
N VAL A 246 13.60 -14.23 17.86
CA VAL A 246 13.50 -13.06 18.75
C VAL A 246 13.97 -13.42 20.15
N TRP A 247 13.53 -14.55 20.69
CA TRP A 247 13.93 -14.98 22.03
C TRP A 247 15.40 -15.36 22.11
N ALA A 248 15.99 -15.92 21.05
CA ALA A 248 17.43 -16.15 20.98
C ALA A 248 18.22 -14.84 21.08
N ALA A 249 17.81 -13.81 20.33
CA ALA A 249 18.45 -12.50 20.35
C ALA A 249 18.30 -11.81 21.73
N VAL A 250 17.09 -11.83 22.30
CA VAL A 250 16.82 -11.25 23.63
C VAL A 250 17.62 -11.98 24.71
N ALA A 251 17.61 -13.31 24.73
CA ALA A 251 18.36 -14.08 25.73
C ALA A 251 19.88 -13.85 25.61
N ALA A 252 20.39 -13.73 24.38
CA ALA A 252 21.79 -13.41 24.17
C ALA A 252 22.13 -12.01 24.71
N LEU A 253 21.33 -10.99 24.43
CA LEU A 253 21.56 -9.63 24.95
C LEU A 253 21.48 -9.56 26.49
N VAL A 254 20.52 -10.30 27.09
CA VAL A 254 20.32 -10.34 28.55
C VAL A 254 21.46 -11.06 29.28
N TRP A 255 21.88 -12.23 28.79
CA TRP A 255 22.94 -13.01 29.45
C TRP A 255 24.24 -12.20 29.53
N PHE A 256 24.49 -11.34 28.55
CA PHE A 256 25.76 -10.63 28.41
C PHE A 256 25.67 -9.13 28.71
N ASN A 257 24.60 -8.69 29.36
CA ASN A 257 24.45 -7.34 29.87
C ASN A 257 24.62 -6.26 28.77
N GLY A 258 24.08 -6.52 27.57
CA GLY A 258 24.11 -5.60 26.42
C GLY A 258 25.21 -5.93 25.38
N PHE A 259 25.91 -4.89 24.90
CA PHE A 259 26.87 -4.93 23.77
C PHE A 259 28.30 -5.34 24.16
N GLY A 260 28.48 -6.04 25.29
CA GLY A 260 29.82 -6.35 25.82
C GLY A 260 30.59 -7.46 25.11
N LEU A 261 30.01 -8.10 24.08
CA LEU A 261 30.57 -9.26 23.41
C LEU A 261 31.06 -8.95 22.00
N SER A 262 32.00 -9.77 21.52
CA SER A 262 32.34 -9.75 20.11
C SER A 262 31.16 -10.24 19.25
N PHE A 263 30.98 -9.60 18.10
CA PHE A 263 30.00 -9.97 17.08
C PHE A 263 29.91 -11.49 16.82
N TRP A 264 31.07 -12.16 16.74
CA TRP A 264 31.14 -13.60 16.47
C TRP A 264 30.59 -14.45 17.60
N TYR A 265 30.81 -14.04 18.84
CA TYR A 265 30.29 -14.74 20.00
C TYR A 265 28.77 -14.59 20.07
N LEU A 266 28.25 -13.37 19.85
CA LEU A 266 26.81 -13.14 19.75
C LEU A 266 26.18 -13.96 18.62
N THR A 267 26.84 -14.03 17.47
CA THR A 267 26.38 -14.82 16.33
C THR A 267 26.30 -16.31 16.66
N ALA A 268 27.31 -16.86 17.32
CA ALA A 268 27.32 -18.26 17.74
C ALA A 268 26.21 -18.57 18.76
N VAL A 269 26.01 -17.68 19.75
CA VAL A 269 24.97 -17.83 20.78
C VAL A 269 23.57 -17.72 20.16
N CYS A 270 23.31 -16.69 19.35
CA CYS A 270 22.02 -16.51 18.67
C CYS A 270 21.71 -17.70 17.76
N SER A 271 22.69 -18.20 17.00
CA SER A 271 22.51 -19.37 16.13
C SER A 271 22.20 -20.62 16.95
N GLY A 272 22.95 -20.89 18.02
CA GLY A 272 22.73 -22.02 18.91
C GLY A 272 21.36 -21.98 19.59
N LEU A 273 20.96 -20.82 20.10
CA LEU A 273 19.65 -20.62 20.72
C LEU A 273 18.51 -20.76 19.70
N CYS A 274 18.66 -20.26 18.48
CA CYS A 274 17.67 -20.46 17.42
C CYS A 274 17.45 -21.96 17.14
N LEU A 275 18.51 -22.76 17.10
CA LEU A 275 18.42 -24.22 16.91
C LEU A 275 17.65 -24.88 18.05
N VAL A 276 18.01 -24.57 19.30
CA VAL A 276 17.41 -25.16 20.50
C VAL A 276 15.95 -24.72 20.67
N LEU A 277 15.66 -23.43 20.58
CA LEU A 277 14.32 -22.86 20.78
C LEU A 277 13.35 -23.31 19.68
N THR A 278 13.79 -23.40 18.42
CA THR A 278 12.93 -23.90 17.34
C THR A 278 12.55 -25.36 17.58
N ARG A 279 13.48 -26.19 18.07
CA ARG A 279 13.22 -27.58 18.47
C ARG A 279 12.27 -27.69 19.64
N LEU A 280 12.53 -26.94 20.71
CA LEU A 280 11.71 -26.94 21.91
C LEU A 280 10.28 -26.47 21.61
N LEU A 281 10.11 -25.35 20.91
CA LEU A 281 8.80 -24.81 20.56
C LEU A 281 8.06 -25.72 19.59
N ALA A 282 8.71 -26.30 18.58
CA ALA A 282 8.06 -27.25 17.69
C ALA A 282 7.57 -28.51 18.42
N ALA A 283 8.38 -29.04 19.35
CA ALA A 283 8.01 -30.18 20.18
C ALA A 283 6.82 -29.87 21.10
N LEU A 284 6.86 -28.73 21.81
CA LEU A 284 5.80 -28.32 22.73
C LEU A 284 4.48 -28.01 22.03
N VAL A 285 4.54 -27.40 20.86
CA VAL A 285 3.36 -26.84 20.19
C VAL A 285 2.75 -27.81 19.17
N THR A 286 3.58 -28.57 18.47
CA THR A 286 3.12 -29.43 17.36
C THR A 286 3.29 -30.92 17.63
N GLY A 287 4.03 -31.31 18.67
CA GLY A 287 4.33 -32.70 18.99
C GLY A 287 5.15 -33.43 17.92
N ARG A 288 5.76 -32.69 16.98
CA ARG A 288 6.55 -33.25 15.87
C ARG A 288 7.96 -32.69 15.91
N GLU A 289 8.94 -33.50 15.53
CA GLU A 289 10.28 -33.00 15.28
C GLU A 289 10.22 -31.96 14.15
N PRO A 290 10.81 -30.77 14.34
CA PRO A 290 10.96 -29.85 13.25
C PRO A 290 11.94 -30.46 12.26
N GLY A 291 11.49 -30.71 11.03
CA GLY A 291 12.38 -31.06 9.91
C GLY A 291 13.36 -29.92 9.59
N ARG A 292 13.45 -29.47 8.34
CA ARG A 292 14.38 -28.39 7.94
C ARG A 292 14.10 -26.99 8.54
N TYR A 293 13.20 -26.85 9.51
CA TYR A 293 12.79 -25.54 10.06
C TYR A 293 13.89 -24.83 10.85
N TYR A 294 14.83 -25.58 11.42
CA TYR A 294 15.98 -24.99 12.11
C TYR A 294 16.88 -24.20 11.15
N GLN A 295 16.95 -24.59 9.87
CA GLN A 295 17.71 -23.86 8.84
C GLN A 295 17.07 -22.49 8.60
N VAL A 296 15.74 -22.43 8.49
CA VAL A 296 14.98 -21.18 8.31
C VAL A 296 15.07 -20.27 9.54
N ALA A 297 15.05 -20.84 10.75
CA ALA A 297 15.27 -20.06 11.98
C ALA A 297 16.66 -19.45 12.05
N LEU A 298 17.67 -20.19 11.60
CA LEU A 298 19.01 -19.65 11.48
C LEU A 298 19.06 -18.45 10.53
N PHE A 299 18.33 -18.52 9.40
CA PHE A 299 18.20 -17.40 8.47
C PHE A 299 17.49 -16.18 9.06
N GLY A 300 16.49 -16.40 9.92
CA GLY A 300 15.76 -15.33 10.59
C GLY A 300 16.59 -14.55 11.62
N ALA A 301 17.66 -15.13 12.16
CA ALA A 301 18.57 -14.45 13.10
C ALA A 301 19.48 -13.43 12.41
N PHE A 302 19.68 -13.52 11.09
CA PHE A 302 20.63 -12.66 10.38
C PHE A 302 20.24 -11.18 10.32
N PRO A 303 18.97 -10.79 10.09
CA PRO A 303 18.57 -9.39 10.20
C PRO A 303 18.93 -8.76 11.55
N ALA A 304 18.79 -9.49 12.67
CA ALA A 304 19.18 -8.98 13.98
C ALA A 304 20.70 -8.78 14.10
N LEU A 305 21.50 -9.67 13.51
CA LEU A 305 22.96 -9.54 13.44
C LEU A 305 23.40 -8.38 12.54
N TRP A 306 22.67 -8.11 11.45
CA TRP A 306 22.88 -6.92 10.63
C TRP A 306 22.67 -5.65 11.46
N VAL A 307 21.51 -5.50 12.11
CA VAL A 307 21.23 -4.31 12.93
C VAL A 307 22.28 -4.16 14.04
N TYR A 308 22.65 -5.24 14.72
CA TYR A 308 23.71 -5.23 15.74
C TYR A 308 25.05 -4.74 15.16
N SER A 309 25.46 -5.22 13.98
CA SER A 309 26.72 -4.82 13.34
C SER A 309 26.73 -3.33 12.95
N PHE A 310 25.59 -2.79 12.50
CA PHE A 310 25.47 -1.33 12.26
C PHE A 310 25.52 -0.52 13.55
N LEU A 311 24.91 -1.01 14.63
CA LEU A 311 24.98 -0.32 15.91
C LEU A 311 26.40 -0.32 16.47
N GLU A 312 27.13 -1.44 16.37
CA GLU A 312 28.54 -1.46 16.76
C GLU A 312 29.35 -0.47 15.93
N TYR A 313 29.10 -0.36 14.63
CA TYR A 313 29.71 0.66 13.79
C TYR A 313 29.35 2.08 14.23
N LEU A 314 28.09 2.36 14.54
CA LEU A 314 27.66 3.70 14.93
C LEU A 314 28.24 4.12 16.30
N VAL A 315 28.31 3.20 17.25
CA VAL A 315 28.68 3.46 18.65
C VAL A 315 30.20 3.39 18.86
N TYR A 316 30.87 2.39 18.27
CA TYR A 316 32.27 2.08 18.59
C TYR A 316 33.26 2.41 17.47
N ALA A 317 32.82 2.72 16.24
CA ALA A 317 33.77 3.09 15.20
C ALA A 317 34.41 4.45 15.53
N PRO A 318 35.75 4.51 15.68
CA PRO A 318 36.43 5.76 15.96
C PRO A 318 36.24 6.72 14.79
N GLY A 319 35.91 7.98 15.09
CA GLY A 319 35.87 9.04 14.09
C GLY A 319 37.28 9.42 13.62
N PRO A 320 37.47 9.85 12.35
CA PRO A 320 36.48 9.88 11.26
C PRO A 320 36.17 8.48 10.71
N ARG A 321 34.89 8.21 10.44
CA ARG A 321 34.43 6.89 10.00
C ARG A 321 34.92 6.60 8.59
N ALA A 322 35.76 5.58 8.46
CA ALA A 322 36.35 5.18 7.18
C ALA A 322 35.45 4.18 6.44
N PHE A 323 35.50 4.20 5.11
CA PHE A 323 34.70 3.31 4.26
C PHE A 323 34.88 1.82 4.61
N TYR A 324 36.08 1.39 5.00
CA TYR A 324 36.34 0.00 5.38
C TYR A 324 35.60 -0.42 6.67
N GLN A 325 35.35 0.50 7.60
CA GLN A 325 34.59 0.23 8.83
C GLN A 325 33.10 0.03 8.51
N PHE A 326 32.57 0.86 7.60
CA PHE A 326 31.23 0.70 7.06
C PHE A 326 31.10 -0.61 6.28
N ALA A 327 32.05 -0.91 5.39
CA ALA A 327 32.07 -2.16 4.64
C ALA A 327 32.16 -3.40 5.57
N ALA A 328 32.92 -3.33 6.66
CA ALA A 328 32.97 -4.40 7.66
C ALA A 328 31.60 -4.65 8.32
N ALA A 329 30.82 -3.59 8.60
CA ALA A 329 29.47 -3.72 9.15
C ALA A 329 28.48 -4.42 8.19
N PHE A 330 28.71 -4.32 6.87
CA PHE A 330 27.96 -5.06 5.85
C PHE A 330 28.48 -6.50 5.67
N ILE A 331 29.80 -6.69 5.64
CA ILE A 331 30.43 -7.96 5.26
C ILE A 331 30.40 -8.97 6.40
N LEU A 332 30.53 -8.55 7.66
CA LEU A 332 30.58 -9.45 8.82
C LEU A 332 29.31 -10.32 8.96
N PRO A 333 28.08 -9.75 8.88
CA PRO A 333 26.86 -10.54 8.85
C PRO A 333 26.76 -11.49 7.65
N LEU A 334 27.23 -11.09 6.46
CA LEU A 334 27.25 -11.94 5.27
C LEU A 334 28.21 -13.12 5.43
N ALA A 335 29.40 -12.88 5.98
CA ALA A 335 30.39 -13.92 6.25
C ALA A 335 29.88 -14.94 7.28
N ALA A 336 29.24 -14.46 8.34
CA ALA A 336 28.60 -15.34 9.32
C ALA A 336 27.46 -16.17 8.71
N THR A 337 26.65 -15.55 7.85
CA THR A 337 25.59 -16.23 7.09
C THR A 337 26.19 -17.35 6.22
N GLY A 338 27.25 -17.06 5.48
CA GLY A 338 27.95 -18.04 4.65
C GLY A 338 28.49 -19.23 5.43
N LEU A 339 29.11 -18.98 6.60
CA LEU A 339 29.63 -20.03 7.48
C LEU A 339 28.53 -20.93 8.04
N CYS A 340 27.43 -20.32 8.49
CA CYS A 340 26.26 -21.04 8.99
C CYS A 340 25.62 -21.94 7.92
N VAL A 341 25.50 -21.45 6.69
CA VAL A 341 24.98 -22.21 5.56
C VAL A 341 25.91 -23.38 5.22
N LEU A 342 27.22 -23.12 5.16
CA LEU A 342 28.22 -24.15 4.89
C LEU A 342 28.20 -25.26 5.96
N ALA A 343 28.11 -24.88 7.24
CA ALA A 343 28.00 -25.83 8.36
C ALA A 343 26.73 -26.68 8.26
N GLY A 344 25.60 -26.07 7.87
CA GLY A 344 24.35 -26.79 7.60
C GLY A 344 24.50 -27.82 6.47
N PHE A 345 25.10 -27.44 5.35
CA PHE A 345 25.36 -28.36 4.23
C PHE A 345 26.27 -29.52 4.62
N LEU A 346 27.35 -29.25 5.36
CA LEU A 346 28.28 -30.29 5.83
C LEU A 346 27.59 -31.27 6.79
N SER A 347 26.77 -30.79 7.72
CA SER A 347 26.00 -31.65 8.63
C SER A 347 25.00 -32.54 7.89
N ASP A 348 24.32 -32.00 6.87
CA ASP A 348 23.36 -32.77 6.06
C ASP A 348 24.06 -33.84 5.22
N SER A 349 25.28 -33.58 4.75
CA SER A 349 26.08 -34.55 3.99
C SER A 349 26.55 -35.72 4.86
N ALA A 350 27.03 -35.45 6.08
CA ALA A 350 27.47 -36.49 7.02
C ALA A 350 26.32 -37.43 7.46
N GLY A 351 25.12 -36.89 7.65
CA GLY A 351 23.94 -37.68 8.02
C GLY A 351 23.47 -38.63 6.91
N ARG A 352 23.70 -38.30 5.64
CA ARG A 352 23.34 -39.16 4.49
C ARG A 352 24.31 -40.32 4.33
N GLU A 353 25.60 -40.11 4.59
CA GLU A 353 26.60 -41.18 4.55
C GLU A 353 26.33 -42.22 5.64
N SER A 354 25.96 -41.80 6.85
CA SER A 354 25.63 -42.72 7.96
C SER A 354 24.33 -43.52 7.78
N ALA A 355 23.41 -43.06 6.92
CA ALA A 355 22.15 -43.75 6.66
C ALA A 355 22.23 -44.72 5.47
N GLY A 356 23.33 -44.68 4.70
CA GLY A 356 23.58 -45.53 3.53
C GLY A 356 24.47 -46.75 3.81
N THR A 357 24.92 -46.91 5.06
CA THR A 357 25.64 -48.08 5.60
C THR A 357 24.76 -48.81 6.59
#